data_AF-A0A9D0NYT5-F1
#
_entry.id   AF-A0A9D0NYT5-F1
#
_cell.length_a   1.000
_cell.length_b   1.000
_cell.length_c   1.000
_cell.angle_alpha   90.00
_cell.angle_beta   90.00
_cell.angle_gamma   90.00
#
_symmetry.space_group_name_H-M   'P 1'
#
loop_
_entity.id
_entity.type
_entity.pdbx_description
1 polymer ?
#
loop_
_entity_poly.entity_id
_entity_poly.type
_entity_poly.pdbx_seq_one_letter_code
_entity_poly.pdbx_strand_id
1 'polypeptide(L)' 'DMIVTPCPVCQMNTEVYQEQINAKFGTKFKMPVVYYSTLLSVAYGKSAKEAALDGQVIKAKQLEDIAGK' A
#
# COMPACT_ATOMS: atom_id res chain seq x y z
N ASP A 1 -5.64 5.20 7.01
CA ASP A 1 -4.48 5.98 6.52
C ASP A 1 -3.50 5.09 5.80
N MET A 2 -2.81 5.62 4.79
CA MET A 2 -1.83 4.91 3.97
C MET A 2 -0.80 5.89 3.41
N ILE A 3 0.35 5.38 2.99
CA ILE A 3 1.35 6.16 2.24
C ILE A 3 1.13 5.91 0.75
N VAL A 4 1.04 6.98 -0.03
CA VAL A 4 0.95 6.91 -1.50
C VAL A 4 2.25 7.42 -2.08
N THR A 5 2.85 6.66 -2.98
CA THR A 5 4.14 7.03 -3.58
C THR A 5 4.04 7.15 -5.10
N PRO A 6 4.72 8.14 -5.72
CA PRO A 6 4.80 8.29 -7.17
C PRO A 6 6.00 7.55 -7.79
N CYS A 7 6.83 6.88 -6.98
CA CYS A 7 8.06 6.23 -7.43
C CYS A 7 8.13 4.78 -6.93
N PRO A 8 8.38 3.77 -7.81
CA PRO A 8 8.41 2.36 -7.41
C PRO A 8 9.45 2.04 -6.32
N VAL A 9 10.63 2.67 -6.40
CA VAL A 9 11.68 2.46 -5.39
C VAL A 9 11.31 3.10 -4.05
N CYS A 10 10.59 4.22 -4.06
CA CYS A 10 10.07 4.83 -2.84
C CYS A 10 9.01 3.95 -2.17
N GLN A 11 8.13 3.30 -2.95
CA GLN A 11 7.20 2.30 -2.42
C GLN A 11 7.99 1.16 -1.76
N MET A 12 8.92 0.54 -2.49
CA MET A 12 9.72 -0.57 -1.98
C MET A 12 10.42 -0.20 -0.67
N ASN A 13 11.03 0.99 -0.60
CA ASN A 13 11.74 1.43 0.60
C ASN A 13 10.82 1.60 1.81
N THR A 14 9.63 2.14 1.61
CA THR A 14 8.69 2.43 2.71
C THR A 14 7.79 1.25 3.06
N GLU A 15 7.69 0.26 2.18
CA GLU A 15 6.89 -0.95 2.39
C GLU A 15 7.74 -2.09 3.00
N VAL A 16 8.87 -2.43 2.37
CA VAL A 16 9.69 -3.59 2.74
C VAL A 16 10.51 -3.33 4.00
N TYR A 17 11.06 -2.13 4.17
CA TYR A 17 11.93 -1.82 5.31
C TYR A 17 11.19 -1.42 6.59
N GLN A 18 9.86 -1.57 6.67
CA GLN A 18 9.12 -1.24 7.90
C GLN A 18 9.60 -2.04 9.11
N GLU A 19 10.02 -3.29 8.93
CA GLU A 19 10.60 -4.08 10.02
C GLU A 19 11.90 -3.46 10.54
N GLN A 20 12.77 -2.99 9.66
CA GLN A 20 14.03 -2.33 10.04
C GLN A 20 13.78 -0.97 10.70
N ILE A 21 12.80 -0.20 10.19
CA ILE A 21 12.37 1.07 10.80
C ILE A 21 11.84 0.81 12.22
N ASN A 22 10.98 -0.20 12.37
CA ASN A 22 10.44 -0.60 13.66
C ASN A 22 11.52 -1.01 14.65
N ALA A 23 12.50 -1.80 14.23
CA ALA A 23 13.63 -2.20 15.06
C ALA A 23 14.50 -1.00 15.46
N LYS A 24 14.77 -0.07 14.53
CA LYS A 24 15.65 1.09 14.77
C LYS A 24 15.02 2.13 15.71
N PHE A 25 13.72 2.38 15.57
CA PHE A 25 13.04 3.46 16.30
C PHE A 25 12.13 2.94 17.43
N GLY A 26 12.08 1.63 17.68
CA GLY A 26 11.22 1.03 18.72
C GLY A 26 9.74 1.15 18.40
N THR A 27 9.38 1.28 17.12
CA THR A 27 7.99 1.46 16.66
C THR A 27 7.37 0.13 16.24
N LYS A 28 6.07 0.13 15.92
CA LYS A 28 5.30 -1.05 15.48
C LYS A 28 4.39 -0.71 14.30
N PHE A 29 4.90 0.03 13.33
CA PHE A 29 4.16 0.38 12.13
C PHE A 29 3.77 -0.85 11.33
N LYS A 30 2.53 -0.87 10.86
CA LYS A 30 1.99 -1.76 9.83
C LYS A 30 1.24 -0.90 8.82
N MET A 31 1.95 0.06 8.24
CA MET A 31 1.33 1.08 7.37
C MET A 31 1.19 0.54 5.95
N PRO A 32 0.00 0.51 5.35
CA PRO A 32 -0.14 0.19 3.94
C PRO A 32 0.58 1.23 3.08
N VAL A 33 1.32 0.77 2.07
CA VAL A 33 1.98 1.64 1.10
C VAL A 33 1.53 1.22 -0.29
N VAL A 34 1.10 2.19 -1.10
CA VAL A 34 0.59 1.93 -2.44
C VAL A 34 1.21 2.85 -3.48
N TYR A 35 1.29 2.37 -4.71
CA TYR A 35 1.61 3.23 -5.85
C TYR A 35 0.39 4.08 -6.21
N TYR A 36 0.62 5.31 -6.67
CA TYR A 36 -0.47 6.23 -7.01
C TYR A 36 -1.42 5.66 -8.09
N SER A 37 -0.92 4.89 -9.07
CA SER A 37 -1.79 4.33 -10.11
C SER A 37 -2.72 3.23 -9.57
N THR A 38 -2.30 2.47 -8.55
CA THR A 38 -3.16 1.52 -7.84
C THR A 38 -4.31 2.25 -7.14
N LEU A 39 -4.02 3.36 -6.46
CA LEU A 39 -5.05 4.20 -5.85
C LEU A 39 -6.03 4.76 -6.90
N LEU A 40 -5.51 5.28 -8.01
CA LEU A 40 -6.33 5.78 -9.11
C LEU A 40 -7.19 4.69 -9.74
N SER A 41 -6.67 3.47 -9.88
CA SER A 41 -7.42 2.32 -10.41
C SER A 41 -8.66 2.03 -9.56
N VAL A 42 -8.49 2.00 -8.23
CA VAL A 42 -9.61 1.85 -7.28
C VAL A 42 -10.59 3.03 -7.38
N ALA A 43 -10.08 4.27 -7.46
CA ALA A 43 -10.92 5.46 -7.60
C ALA A 43 -11.75 5.47 -8.90
N TYR A 44 -11.25 4.83 -9.96
CA TYR A 44 -11.96 4.66 -11.24
C TYR A 44 -12.89 3.44 -11.26
N GLY A 45 -13.15 2.81 -10.12
CA GLY A 45 -14.12 1.72 -9.98
C GLY A 45 -13.60 0.37 -10.50
N LYS A 46 -12.29 0.17 -10.53
CA LYS A 46 -11.69 -1.12 -10.88
C LYS A 46 -11.74 -2.08 -9.69
N SER A 47 -11.88 -3.37 -9.99
CA SER A 47 -11.86 -4.43 -8.98
C SER A 47 -10.50 -4.54 -8.30
N ALA A 48 -10.45 -5.17 -7.12
CA ALA A 48 -9.21 -5.35 -6.36
C ALA A 48 -8.09 -6.04 -7.16
N LYS A 49 -8.47 -6.98 -8.05
CA LYS A 49 -7.55 -7.67 -8.96
C LYS A 49 -7.04 -6.76 -10.07
N GLU A 50 -7.92 -5.96 -10.70
CA GLU A 50 -7.52 -5.00 -11.73
C GLU A 50 -6.66 -3.85 -11.17
N ALA A 51 -6.85 -3.51 -9.89
CA ALA A 51 -6.05 -2.51 -9.19
C ALA A 51 -4.70 -3.05 -8.65
N ALA A 52 -4.41 -4.36 -8.81
CA ALA A 52 -3.21 -5.01 -8.29
C ALA A 52 -3.02 -4.86 -6.77
N LEU A 53 -4.12 -4.92 -6.00
CA LEU A 53 -4.07 -4.87 -4.52
C LEU A 53 -3.50 -6.17 -3.90
N ASP A 54 -3.34 -7.23 -4.70
CA ASP A 54 -2.78 -8.49 -4.28
C ASP A 54 -1.25 -8.45 -4.07
N GLY A 55 -0.55 -7.51 -4.71
CA GLY A 55 0.92 -7.40 -4.68
C GLY A 55 1.52 -6.69 -3.45
N GLN A 56 0.72 -6.12 -2.57
CA GLN A 56 1.20 -5.39 -1.38
C GLN A 56 1.67 -6.34 -0.27
N VAL A 57 2.78 -6.00 0.39
CA VAL A 57 3.30 -6.70 1.58
C VAL A 57 2.37 -6.47 2.76
N ILE A 58 1.90 -5.23 2.94
CA ILE A 58 0.92 -4.84 3.96
C ILE A 58 -0.36 -4.46 3.25
N LYS A 59 -1.40 -5.27 3.44
CA LYS A 59 -2.70 -5.10 2.76
C LYS A 59 -3.33 -3.74 3.05
N ALA A 60 -3.65 -3.00 2.00
CA ALA A 60 -4.44 -1.77 2.06
C ALA A 60 -5.93 -2.10 2.20
N LYS A 61 -6.34 -2.59 3.38
CA LYS A 61 -7.73 -3.04 3.66
C LYS A 61 -8.79 -2.02 3.24
N GLN A 62 -8.54 -0.73 3.46
CA GLN A 62 -9.47 0.32 3.05
C GLN A 62 -9.70 0.35 1.52
N LEU A 63 -8.67 0.07 0.71
CA LEU A 63 -8.82 -0.01 -0.74
C LEU A 63 -9.47 -1.32 -1.17
N GLU A 64 -9.16 -2.42 -0.49
CA GLU A 64 -9.81 -3.72 -0.74
C GLU A 64 -11.32 -3.64 -0.45
N ASP A 65 -11.73 -2.98 0.63
CA ASP A 65 -13.13 -2.78 1.00
C ASP A 65 -13.87 -1.85 0.01
N ILE A 66 -13.16 -0.92 -0.64
CA ILE A 66 -13.73 -0.05 -1.70
C ILE A 66 -13.85 -0.81 -3.02
N ALA A 67 -12.81 -1.56 -3.39
CA ALA A 67 -12.75 -2.29 -4.67
C ALA A 67 -13.51 -3.63 -4.66
N GLY A 68 -13.97 -4.08 -3.48
CA GLY A 68 -14.81 -5.26 -3.29
C GLY A 68 -16.31 -4.97 -3.19
N LYS A 69 -16.70 -3.69 -3.27
CA LYS A 69 -18.10 -3.25 -3.47
C LYS A 69 -18.38 -3.08 -4.96
#